data_AF-A0A924D1U4-F1
#
_entry.id   AF-A0A924D1U4-F1
#
_cell.length_a   1.000
_cell.length_b   1.000
_cell.length_c   1.000
_cell.angle_alpha   90.00
_cell.angle_beta   90.00
_cell.angle_gamma   90.00
#
_symmetry.space_group_name_H-M   'P 1'
#
loop_
_entity.id
_entity.type
_entity.pdbx_description
1 polymer ?
#
loop_
_entity_poly.entity_id
_entity_poly.type
_entity_poly.pdbx_seq_one_letter_code
_entity_poly.pdbx_strand_id
1 'polypeptide(L)'
;MKKLISISILFCLISCYNQEKPVDKSKLMGNDYRLFQSTPAWTLAKAVEAGDIKKIKEEVLQKKVWVDYQESRFGQTLLMLAIFNNEYDTAKTLLELGANPNLHTTFKGKTSVIVAADNDDPKYLKLVLAYKGDPNSIENVFSGPKKRINSERNSALTTAIVPSVMGKKNLEKVKLLVEAGADINYTKKGIIQTALAEALIQEQMDIALYLIEKGADYKKPITLFVGGGREDVTVLYLLRSSIIDLDSEQYKKKMELVAFLKSKGLDYEKEPIDEADIERMKNMYPDNWQEYMKRY
;
A
#
# COMPACT_ATOMS: atom_id res chain seq x y z
N MET A 1 -49.12 -16.72 13.32
CA MET A 1 -47.72 -16.92 12.84
C MET A 1 -47.55 -17.05 11.31
N LYS A 2 -48.54 -16.73 10.44
CA LYS A 2 -48.42 -16.90 8.97
C LYS A 2 -48.21 -15.61 8.15
N LYS A 3 -48.07 -14.43 8.76
CA LYS A 3 -47.91 -13.14 8.02
C LYS A 3 -46.50 -12.54 8.02
N LEU A 4 -45.56 -13.03 8.83
CA LEU A 4 -44.17 -12.54 8.82
C LEU A 4 -43.29 -13.19 7.73
N ILE A 5 -43.68 -14.37 7.22
CA ILE A 5 -42.88 -15.12 6.23
C ILE A 5 -42.95 -14.47 4.84
N SER A 6 -43.99 -13.68 4.53
CA SER A 6 -44.21 -13.14 3.18
C SER A 6 -43.44 -11.85 2.86
N ILE A 7 -43.02 -11.07 3.87
CA ILE A 7 -42.35 -9.77 3.64
C ILE A 7 -40.85 -9.98 3.41
N SER A 8 -40.20 -10.87 4.17
CA SER A 8 -38.78 -11.20 3.97
C SER A 8 -38.51 -11.86 2.62
N ILE A 9 -39.41 -12.70 2.12
CA ILE A 9 -39.30 -13.34 0.79
C ILE A 9 -39.40 -12.28 -0.33
N LEU A 10 -40.29 -11.29 -0.20
CA LEU A 10 -40.46 -10.24 -1.20
C LEU A 10 -39.24 -9.29 -1.27
N PHE A 11 -38.66 -8.92 -0.12
CA PHE A 11 -37.42 -8.14 -0.08
C PHE A 11 -36.21 -8.90 -0.66
N CYS A 12 -36.08 -10.21 -0.38
CA CYS A 12 -35.06 -11.06 -0.99
C CYS A 12 -35.21 -11.15 -2.52
N LEU A 13 -36.43 -11.26 -3.04
CA LEU A 13 -36.69 -11.33 -4.48
C LEU A 13 -36.35 -10.02 -5.20
N ILE A 14 -36.65 -8.86 -4.59
CA ILE A 14 -36.29 -7.54 -5.17
C ILE A 14 -34.77 -7.33 -5.14
N SER A 15 -34.09 -7.77 -4.06
CA SER A 15 -32.64 -7.71 -3.94
C SER A 15 -31.94 -8.59 -4.98
N CYS A 16 -32.37 -9.86 -5.14
CA CYS A 16 -31.83 -10.77 -6.16
C CYS A 16 -32.10 -10.24 -7.57
N TYR A 17 -33.30 -9.72 -7.84
CA TYR A 17 -33.66 -9.19 -9.15
C TYR A 17 -32.83 -7.95 -9.52
N ASN A 18 -32.49 -7.10 -8.55
CA ASN A 18 -31.64 -5.93 -8.78
C ASN A 18 -30.18 -6.30 -9.03
N GLN A 19 -29.67 -7.40 -8.46
CA GLN A 19 -28.30 -7.88 -8.70
C GLN A 19 -28.12 -8.43 -10.14
N GLU A 20 -29.17 -8.99 -10.75
CA GLU A 20 -29.10 -9.54 -12.11
C GLU A 20 -29.28 -8.49 -13.22
N LYS A 21 -29.59 -7.23 -12.89
CA LYS A 21 -29.71 -6.17 -13.91
C LYS A 21 -28.35 -5.93 -14.57
N PRO A 22 -28.27 -5.97 -15.92
CA PRO A 22 -27.04 -5.63 -16.63
C PRO A 22 -26.52 -4.25 -16.21
N VAL A 23 -25.24 -4.18 -15.86
CA VAL A 23 -24.58 -2.91 -15.53
C VAL A 23 -23.61 -2.48 -16.62
N ASP A 24 -23.53 -1.17 -16.83
CA ASP A 24 -22.51 -0.57 -17.67
C ASP A 24 -21.16 -0.63 -16.95
N LYS A 25 -20.36 -1.65 -17.29
CA LYS A 25 -19.04 -1.89 -16.69
C LYS A 25 -18.08 -0.72 -16.88
N SER A 26 -18.29 0.20 -17.82
CA SER A 26 -17.42 1.37 -18.03
C SER A 26 -17.52 2.41 -16.92
N LYS A 27 -18.61 2.39 -16.14
CA LYS A 27 -18.87 3.32 -15.03
C LYS A 27 -18.45 2.79 -13.66
N LEU A 28 -18.03 1.53 -13.58
CA LEU A 28 -17.67 0.89 -12.31
C LEU A 28 -16.26 1.27 -11.85
N MET A 29 -15.99 1.15 -10.56
CA MET A 29 -14.62 1.22 -10.04
C MET A 29 -14.03 -0.19 -9.93
N GLY A 30 -12.71 -0.29 -9.75
CA GLY A 30 -12.01 -1.59 -9.73
C GLY A 30 -12.41 -2.51 -8.57
N ASN A 31 -13.06 -1.98 -7.55
CA ASN A 31 -13.52 -2.71 -6.37
C ASN A 31 -14.96 -3.25 -6.48
N ASP A 32 -15.56 -3.22 -7.67
CA ASP A 32 -16.96 -3.61 -7.84
C ASP A 32 -17.09 -5.03 -8.39
N TYR A 33 -17.67 -5.95 -7.60
CA TYR A 33 -17.85 -7.36 -8.01
C TYR A 33 -18.68 -7.52 -9.29
N ARG A 34 -19.49 -6.52 -9.68
CA ARG A 34 -20.30 -6.55 -10.91
C ARG A 34 -19.46 -6.49 -12.17
N LEU A 35 -18.15 -6.21 -12.06
CA LEU A 35 -17.20 -6.41 -13.17
C LEU A 35 -17.17 -7.88 -13.66
N PHE A 36 -17.55 -8.83 -12.82
CA PHE A 36 -17.67 -10.25 -13.14
C PHE A 36 -19.03 -10.65 -13.74
N GLN A 37 -19.97 -9.71 -13.90
CA GLN A 37 -21.27 -10.01 -14.50
C GLN A 37 -21.11 -10.58 -15.93
N SER A 38 -21.93 -11.58 -16.27
CA SER A 38 -21.86 -12.31 -17.54
C SER A 38 -20.54 -13.06 -17.78
N THR A 39 -19.81 -13.40 -16.71
CA THR A 39 -18.61 -14.26 -16.77
C THR A 39 -18.87 -15.61 -16.09
N PRO A 40 -18.06 -16.65 -16.36
CA PRO A 40 -18.12 -17.91 -15.62
C PRO A 40 -17.99 -17.77 -14.10
N ALA A 41 -17.35 -16.70 -13.62
CA ALA A 41 -17.15 -16.42 -12.20
C ALA A 41 -18.27 -15.55 -11.58
N TRP A 42 -19.35 -15.22 -12.30
CA TRP A 42 -20.41 -14.33 -11.80
C TRP A 42 -21.04 -14.80 -10.48
N THR A 43 -21.42 -16.08 -10.40
CA THR A 43 -22.02 -16.65 -9.19
C THR A 43 -21.03 -16.65 -8.02
N LEU A 44 -19.76 -16.95 -8.30
CA LEU A 44 -18.69 -16.88 -7.31
C LEU A 44 -18.46 -15.44 -6.83
N ALA A 45 -18.48 -14.45 -7.71
CA ALA A 45 -18.32 -13.05 -7.37
C ALA A 45 -19.44 -12.53 -6.44
N LYS A 46 -20.69 -12.93 -6.70
CA LYS A 46 -21.82 -12.65 -5.78
C LYS A 46 -21.62 -13.29 -4.41
N ALA A 47 -21.11 -14.52 -4.37
CA ALA A 47 -20.85 -15.22 -3.12
C ALA A 47 -19.72 -14.55 -2.32
N VAL A 48 -18.69 -14.05 -2.99
CA VAL A 48 -17.60 -13.25 -2.41
C VAL A 48 -18.16 -11.97 -1.81
N GLU A 49 -18.88 -11.15 -2.59
CA GLU A 49 -19.52 -9.91 -2.10
C GLU A 49 -20.45 -10.13 -0.90
N ALA A 50 -21.14 -11.28 -0.86
CA ALA A 50 -22.03 -11.62 0.24
C ALA A 50 -21.31 -12.24 1.46
N GLY A 51 -20.01 -12.54 1.37
CA GLY A 51 -19.28 -13.31 2.37
C GLY A 51 -19.79 -14.74 2.56
N ASP A 52 -20.47 -15.33 1.56
CA ASP A 52 -21.06 -16.66 1.65
C ASP A 52 -19.99 -17.75 1.42
N ILE A 53 -19.25 -18.06 2.49
CA ILE A 53 -18.17 -19.06 2.50
C ILE A 53 -18.63 -20.42 1.99
N LYS A 54 -19.86 -20.83 2.32
CA LYS A 54 -20.39 -22.13 1.87
C LYS A 54 -20.56 -22.11 0.35
N LYS A 55 -21.13 -21.04 -0.19
CA LYS A 55 -21.33 -20.89 -1.63
C LYS A 55 -20.02 -20.75 -2.39
N ILE A 56 -19.06 -20.00 -1.86
CA ILE A 56 -17.70 -19.90 -2.42
C ILE A 56 -17.09 -21.30 -2.57
N LYS A 57 -17.12 -22.11 -1.51
CA LYS A 57 -16.61 -23.49 -1.55
C LYS A 57 -17.37 -24.38 -2.54
N GLU A 58 -18.69 -24.24 -2.64
CA GLU A 58 -19.50 -24.96 -3.63
C GLU A 58 -19.07 -24.63 -5.07
N GLU A 59 -18.98 -23.35 -5.42
CA GLU A 59 -18.63 -22.89 -6.77
C GLU A 59 -17.21 -23.34 -7.17
N VAL A 60 -16.23 -23.23 -6.26
CA VAL A 60 -14.84 -23.60 -6.57
C VAL A 60 -14.64 -25.13 -6.54
N LEU A 61 -15.11 -25.83 -5.51
CA LEU A 61 -14.78 -27.25 -5.32
C LEU A 61 -15.68 -28.18 -6.13
N GLN A 62 -16.97 -27.87 -6.25
CA GLN A 62 -17.94 -28.74 -6.93
C GLN A 62 -18.12 -28.34 -8.38
N LYS A 63 -18.36 -27.04 -8.64
CA LYS A 63 -18.59 -26.53 -10.00
C LYS A 63 -17.30 -26.20 -10.75
N LYS A 64 -16.14 -26.28 -10.08
CA LYS A 64 -14.82 -26.05 -10.66
C LYS A 64 -14.67 -24.67 -11.31
N VAL A 65 -15.37 -23.67 -10.76
CA VAL A 65 -15.16 -22.27 -11.16
C VAL A 65 -13.72 -21.90 -10.78
N TRP A 66 -12.98 -21.36 -11.74
CA TRP A 66 -11.60 -20.96 -11.54
C TRP A 66 -11.52 -19.79 -10.55
N VAL A 67 -10.90 -20.02 -9.39
CA VAL A 67 -10.83 -19.05 -8.28
C VAL A 67 -10.02 -17.79 -8.64
N ASP A 68 -9.10 -17.92 -9.60
CA ASP A 68 -8.19 -16.87 -10.06
C ASP A 68 -8.73 -16.07 -11.25
N TYR A 69 -10.02 -16.20 -11.58
CA TYR A 69 -10.63 -15.44 -12.66
C TYR A 69 -10.36 -13.93 -12.49
N GLN A 70 -9.75 -13.33 -13.51
CA GLN A 70 -9.48 -11.89 -13.56
C GLN A 70 -10.58 -11.18 -14.37
N GLU A 71 -11.22 -10.18 -13.79
CA GLU A 71 -12.19 -9.38 -14.55
C GLU A 71 -11.51 -8.60 -15.70
N SER A 72 -12.26 -8.34 -16.77
CA SER A 72 -11.68 -7.92 -18.06
C SER A 72 -11.18 -6.46 -18.10
N ARG A 73 -11.64 -5.59 -17.20
CA ARG A 73 -11.40 -4.15 -17.27
C ARG A 73 -10.11 -3.74 -16.58
N PHE A 74 -9.85 -4.28 -15.39
CA PHE A 74 -8.70 -3.93 -14.57
C PHE A 74 -7.84 -5.15 -14.19
N GLY A 75 -8.26 -6.37 -14.53
CA GLY A 75 -7.56 -7.61 -14.18
C GLY A 75 -7.65 -7.96 -12.69
N GLN A 76 -8.65 -7.45 -11.97
CA GLN A 76 -8.80 -7.74 -10.53
C GLN A 76 -9.24 -9.20 -10.32
N THR A 77 -8.66 -9.85 -9.32
CA THR A 77 -9.11 -11.16 -8.83
C THR A 77 -10.13 -10.98 -7.70
N LEU A 78 -10.87 -12.04 -7.39
CA LEU A 78 -11.77 -12.04 -6.24
C LEU A 78 -11.03 -11.95 -4.89
N LEU A 79 -9.78 -12.43 -4.83
CA LEU A 79 -8.93 -12.27 -3.64
C LEU A 79 -8.63 -10.79 -3.39
N MET A 80 -8.26 -10.05 -4.43
CA MET A 80 -7.99 -8.61 -4.31
C MET A 80 -9.24 -7.83 -3.92
N LEU A 81 -10.41 -8.18 -4.46
CA LEU A 81 -11.70 -7.59 -4.07
C LEU A 81 -12.00 -7.83 -2.59
N ALA A 82 -11.87 -9.06 -2.09
CA ALA A 82 -12.11 -9.38 -0.70
C ALA A 82 -11.17 -8.60 0.25
N ILE A 83 -9.89 -8.44 -0.12
CA ILE A 83 -8.94 -7.61 0.65
C ILE A 83 -9.37 -6.14 0.64
N PHE A 84 -9.72 -5.60 -0.52
CA PHE A 84 -10.13 -4.20 -0.66
C PHE A 84 -11.40 -3.89 0.15
N ASN A 85 -12.37 -4.81 0.14
CA ASN A 85 -13.63 -4.68 0.87
C ASN A 85 -13.51 -5.02 2.36
N ASN A 86 -12.30 -5.29 2.87
CA ASN A 86 -12.05 -5.66 4.26
C ASN A 86 -12.79 -6.93 4.72
N GLU A 87 -12.87 -7.94 3.86
CA GLU A 87 -13.51 -9.23 4.13
C GLU A 87 -12.47 -10.34 4.42
N TYR A 88 -11.96 -10.36 5.66
CA TYR A 88 -10.86 -11.25 6.05
C TYR A 88 -11.16 -12.73 5.85
N ASP A 89 -12.32 -13.20 6.30
CA ASP A 89 -12.68 -14.62 6.20
C ASP A 89 -12.92 -15.05 4.75
N THR A 90 -13.43 -14.15 3.91
CA THR A 90 -13.56 -14.35 2.46
C THR A 90 -12.19 -14.46 1.81
N ALA A 91 -11.28 -13.51 2.06
CA ALA A 91 -9.92 -13.52 1.53
C ALA A 91 -9.15 -14.78 1.96
N LYS A 92 -9.24 -15.15 3.24
CA LYS A 92 -8.64 -16.38 3.79
C LYS A 92 -9.21 -17.63 3.11
N THR A 93 -10.52 -17.70 2.92
CA THR A 93 -11.17 -18.82 2.23
C THR A 93 -10.71 -18.94 0.78
N LEU A 94 -10.60 -17.83 0.04
CA LEU A 94 -10.12 -17.85 -1.34
C LEU A 94 -8.67 -18.37 -1.42
N LEU A 95 -7.80 -17.95 -0.50
CA LEU A 95 -6.43 -18.46 -0.39
C LEU A 95 -6.38 -19.95 -0.03
N GLU A 96 -7.20 -20.41 0.93
CA GLU A 96 -7.36 -21.84 1.27
C GLU A 96 -7.84 -22.68 0.07
N LEU A 97 -8.59 -22.07 -0.84
CA LEU A 97 -9.06 -22.68 -2.09
C LEU A 97 -8.05 -22.58 -3.23
N GLY A 98 -6.86 -22.05 -2.98
CA GLY A 98 -5.76 -22.00 -3.94
C GLY A 98 -5.71 -20.74 -4.80
N ALA A 99 -6.37 -19.64 -4.39
CA ALA A 99 -6.19 -18.35 -5.06
C ALA A 99 -4.71 -17.94 -5.06
N ASN A 100 -4.20 -17.53 -6.20
CA ASN A 100 -2.81 -17.13 -6.39
C ASN A 100 -2.63 -15.64 -6.03
N PRO A 101 -1.92 -15.31 -4.94
CA PRO A 101 -1.73 -13.91 -4.51
C PRO A 101 -0.83 -13.10 -5.46
N ASN A 102 -0.13 -13.76 -6.40
CA ASN A 102 0.89 -13.16 -7.27
C ASN A 102 0.38 -12.80 -8.68
N LEU A 103 -0.92 -12.93 -8.93
CA LEU A 103 -1.51 -12.42 -10.18
C LEU A 103 -1.45 -10.90 -10.22
N HIS A 104 -1.14 -10.34 -11.38
CA HIS A 104 -1.09 -8.90 -11.59
C HIS A 104 -2.38 -8.40 -12.23
N THR A 105 -2.92 -7.31 -11.69
CA THR A 105 -3.98 -6.54 -12.34
C THR A 105 -3.48 -6.00 -13.69
N THR A 106 -4.36 -5.87 -14.67
CA THR A 106 -4.00 -5.21 -15.95
C THR A 106 -3.90 -3.70 -15.77
N PHE A 107 -4.61 -3.14 -14.79
CA PHE A 107 -4.51 -1.74 -14.39
C PHE A 107 -3.49 -1.57 -13.26
N LYS A 108 -2.38 -0.86 -13.54
CA LYS A 108 -1.23 -0.61 -12.64
C LYS A 108 -0.39 -1.85 -12.23
N GLY A 109 -0.82 -3.08 -12.51
CA GLY A 109 -0.03 -4.27 -12.18
C GLY A 109 0.10 -4.56 -10.70
N LYS A 110 -0.91 -4.26 -9.89
CA LYS A 110 -0.94 -4.60 -8.47
C LYS A 110 -1.11 -6.11 -8.30
N THR A 111 -0.41 -6.68 -7.32
CA THR A 111 -0.65 -8.04 -6.79
C THR A 111 -1.47 -7.97 -5.51
N SER A 112 -1.90 -9.11 -4.95
CA SER A 112 -2.60 -9.12 -3.66
C SER A 112 -1.72 -8.61 -2.52
N VAL A 113 -0.39 -8.78 -2.62
CA VAL A 113 0.58 -8.20 -1.67
C VAL A 113 0.56 -6.67 -1.72
N ILE A 114 0.53 -6.08 -2.92
CA ILE A 114 0.47 -4.61 -3.06
C ILE A 114 -0.88 -4.07 -2.57
N VAL A 115 -1.99 -4.74 -2.91
CA VAL A 115 -3.33 -4.37 -2.40
C VAL A 115 -3.38 -4.45 -0.87
N ALA A 116 -2.79 -5.48 -0.27
CA ALA A 116 -2.74 -5.62 1.18
C ALA A 116 -1.76 -4.66 1.87
N ALA A 117 -0.67 -4.25 1.19
CA ALA A 117 0.25 -3.22 1.67
C ALA A 117 -0.41 -1.82 1.65
N ASP A 118 -1.31 -1.58 0.70
CA ASP A 118 -2.13 -0.36 0.58
C ASP A 118 -3.31 -0.36 1.59
N ASN A 119 -3.70 -1.53 2.08
CA ASN A 119 -4.75 -1.69 3.09
C ASN A 119 -4.29 -1.18 4.48
N ASP A 120 -5.24 -0.69 5.26
CA ASP A 120 -5.01 -0.15 6.60
C ASP A 120 -4.70 -1.22 7.66
N ASP A 121 -5.19 -2.45 7.46
CA ASP A 121 -5.08 -3.55 8.42
C ASP A 121 -3.97 -4.54 8.01
N PRO A 122 -2.81 -4.57 8.71
CA PRO A 122 -1.68 -5.44 8.40
C PRO A 122 -2.02 -6.92 8.41
N LYS A 123 -3.15 -7.34 9.01
CA LYS A 123 -3.58 -8.74 8.99
C LYS A 123 -3.78 -9.27 7.57
N TYR A 124 -4.20 -8.44 6.61
CA TYR A 124 -4.32 -8.87 5.21
C TYR A 124 -2.96 -9.12 4.58
N LEU A 125 -1.99 -8.23 4.87
CA LEU A 125 -0.63 -8.38 4.39
C LEU A 125 0.01 -9.63 4.98
N LYS A 126 -0.14 -9.84 6.30
CA LYS A 126 0.28 -11.06 6.98
C LYS A 126 -0.35 -12.30 6.37
N LEU A 127 -1.65 -12.25 6.06
CA LEU A 127 -2.39 -13.36 5.45
C LEU A 127 -1.83 -13.69 4.05
N VAL A 128 -1.72 -12.72 3.14
CA VAL A 128 -1.24 -13.01 1.77
C VAL A 128 0.21 -13.49 1.75
N LEU A 129 1.08 -12.96 2.63
CA LEU A 129 2.45 -13.42 2.77
C LEU A 129 2.50 -14.88 3.28
N ALA A 130 1.64 -15.25 4.24
CA ALA A 130 1.54 -16.63 4.72
C ALA A 130 1.13 -17.64 3.63
N TYR A 131 0.44 -17.16 2.59
CA TYR A 131 0.06 -17.94 1.41
C TYR A 131 0.98 -17.71 0.20
N LYS A 132 2.27 -17.40 0.44
CA LYS A 132 3.32 -17.28 -0.59
C LYS A 132 3.11 -16.09 -1.54
N GLY A 133 2.49 -15.02 -1.06
CA GLY A 133 2.54 -13.71 -1.72
C GLY A 133 3.98 -13.21 -1.78
N ASP A 134 4.41 -12.73 -2.94
CA ASP A 134 5.77 -12.23 -3.17
C ASP A 134 5.97 -10.85 -2.52
N PRO A 135 6.80 -10.73 -1.47
CA PRO A 135 7.09 -9.45 -0.81
C PRO A 135 7.87 -8.47 -1.72
N ASN A 136 8.46 -8.97 -2.81
CA ASN A 136 9.14 -8.18 -3.83
C ASN A 136 8.21 -7.79 -4.99
N SER A 137 6.89 -7.96 -4.83
CA SER A 137 5.92 -7.52 -5.82
C SER A 137 6.12 -6.05 -6.17
N ILE A 138 6.15 -5.77 -7.47
CA ILE A 138 6.24 -4.42 -8.03
C ILE A 138 5.03 -4.12 -8.91
N GLU A 139 4.53 -2.90 -8.83
CA GLU A 139 3.52 -2.41 -9.76
C GLU A 139 4.07 -2.47 -11.20
N ASN A 140 3.44 -3.29 -12.03
CA ASN A 140 3.83 -3.49 -13.43
C ASN A 140 2.76 -2.95 -14.37
N VAL A 141 2.99 -1.80 -14.99
CA VAL A 141 2.12 -1.39 -16.10
C VAL A 141 2.41 -2.26 -17.31
N PHE A 142 1.56 -3.26 -17.56
CA PHE A 142 1.39 -3.80 -18.90
C PHE A 142 0.75 -2.70 -19.74
N SER A 143 1.58 -2.00 -20.51
CA SER A 143 1.09 -1.01 -21.45
C SER A 143 0.32 -1.72 -22.56
N GLY A 144 -0.98 -1.47 -22.64
CA GLY A 144 -1.68 -1.54 -23.93
C GLY A 144 -1.00 -0.65 -24.98
N PRO A 145 -1.47 -0.63 -26.25
CA PRO A 145 -0.77 -0.03 -27.38
C PRO A 145 -0.43 1.48 -27.24
N LYS A 146 -1.00 2.17 -26.25
CA LYS A 146 -0.62 3.54 -25.89
C LYS A 146 0.34 3.51 -24.69
N LYS A 147 1.64 3.51 -25.00
CA LYS A 147 2.75 3.76 -24.08
C LYS A 147 2.47 5.05 -23.28
N ARG A 148 2.14 4.92 -21.99
CA ARG A 148 2.50 5.98 -21.02
C ARG A 148 3.82 5.58 -20.39
N ILE A 149 4.83 6.36 -20.74
CA ILE A 149 6.18 6.36 -20.19
C ILE A 149 6.08 6.90 -18.75
N ASN A 150 6.82 6.31 -17.80
CA ASN A 150 7.05 6.82 -16.43
C ASN A 150 5.88 6.83 -15.41
N SER A 151 5.03 5.80 -15.32
CA SER A 151 4.24 5.65 -14.08
C SER A 151 5.11 5.03 -12.99
N GLU A 152 5.25 5.73 -11.87
CA GLU A 152 5.89 5.29 -10.63
C GLU A 152 5.53 3.84 -10.28
N ARG A 153 6.50 2.92 -10.41
CA ARG A 153 6.30 1.51 -10.07
C ARG A 153 6.61 1.30 -8.61
N ASN A 154 5.61 1.36 -7.75
CA ASN A 154 5.82 1.13 -6.32
C ASN A 154 6.07 -0.37 -6.07
N SER A 155 7.07 -0.68 -5.24
CA SER A 155 7.17 -2.01 -4.64
C SER A 155 6.18 -2.10 -3.49
N ALA A 156 5.81 -3.32 -3.09
CA ALA A 156 5.01 -3.55 -1.89
C ALA A 156 5.59 -2.82 -0.66
N LEU A 157 6.92 -2.82 -0.52
CA LEU A 157 7.62 -2.15 0.58
C LEU A 157 7.42 -0.63 0.55
N THR A 158 7.55 0.02 -0.60
CA THR A 158 7.27 1.46 -0.71
C THR A 158 5.78 1.78 -0.52
N THR A 159 4.88 0.94 -1.02
CA THR A 159 3.43 1.09 -0.82
C THR A 159 3.05 1.03 0.66
N ALA A 160 3.70 0.17 1.45
CA ALA A 160 3.45 0.07 2.89
C ALA A 160 3.83 1.32 3.70
N ILE A 161 4.65 2.22 3.14
CA ILE A 161 5.14 3.44 3.78
C ILE A 161 4.24 4.64 3.45
N VAL A 162 3.64 4.67 2.25
CA VAL A 162 2.74 5.76 1.84
C VAL A 162 1.61 5.89 2.87
N PRO A 163 1.37 7.09 3.42
CA PRO A 163 0.29 7.31 4.37
C PRO A 163 -1.07 6.92 3.77
N SER A 164 -1.77 6.00 4.44
CA SER A 164 -3.16 5.71 4.15
C SER A 164 -4.09 6.60 4.98
N VAL A 165 -5.34 6.74 4.52
CA VAL A 165 -6.32 7.69 5.08
C VAL A 165 -6.57 7.46 6.59
N MET A 166 -6.37 6.23 7.10
CA MET A 166 -6.71 5.86 8.48
C MET A 166 -5.53 5.76 9.45
N GLY A 167 -4.28 5.75 8.96
CA GLY A 167 -3.06 5.97 9.75
C GLY A 167 -2.64 4.90 10.77
N LYS A 168 -1.31 4.92 11.06
CA LYS A 168 -0.57 4.33 12.21
C LYS A 168 -0.13 2.86 12.20
N LYS A 169 -0.30 2.08 11.12
CA LYS A 169 0.23 0.70 11.06
C LYS A 169 1.29 0.46 9.98
N ASN A 170 1.84 1.52 9.40
CA ASN A 170 2.85 1.44 8.35
C ASN A 170 4.11 0.71 8.82
N LEU A 171 4.61 1.00 10.03
CA LEU A 171 5.78 0.29 10.58
C LEU A 171 5.54 -1.22 10.70
N GLU A 172 4.34 -1.66 11.10
CA GLU A 172 3.99 -3.08 11.16
C GLU A 172 3.99 -3.72 9.76
N LYS A 173 3.42 -3.04 8.75
CA LYS A 173 3.44 -3.50 7.35
C LYS A 173 4.87 -3.61 6.80
N VAL A 174 5.71 -2.60 7.08
CA VAL A 174 7.13 -2.60 6.70
C VAL A 174 7.87 -3.75 7.37
N LYS A 175 7.66 -3.98 8.67
CA LYS A 175 8.24 -5.12 9.39
C LYS A 175 7.86 -6.44 8.75
N LEU A 176 6.58 -6.67 8.47
CA LEU A 176 6.09 -7.89 7.82
C LEU A 176 6.75 -8.14 6.46
N LEU A 177 6.89 -7.10 5.62
CA LEU A 177 7.52 -7.23 4.31
C LEU A 177 9.02 -7.49 4.40
N VAL A 178 9.73 -6.78 5.27
CA VAL A 178 11.17 -6.98 5.50
C VAL A 178 11.43 -8.38 6.05
N GLU A 179 10.63 -8.84 7.02
CA GLU A 179 10.73 -10.20 7.59
C GLU A 179 10.40 -11.29 6.56
N ALA A 180 9.53 -10.99 5.59
CA ALA A 180 9.22 -11.88 4.48
C ALA A 180 10.31 -11.89 3.38
N GLY A 181 11.30 -10.99 3.43
CA GLY A 181 12.40 -10.92 2.46
C GLY A 181 12.20 -9.91 1.33
N ALA A 182 11.46 -8.82 1.57
CA ALA A 182 11.43 -7.67 0.67
C ALA A 182 12.83 -7.06 0.52
N ASP A 183 13.20 -6.71 -0.71
CA ASP A 183 14.44 -6.00 -1.03
C ASP A 183 14.34 -4.56 -0.51
N ILE A 184 15.01 -4.35 0.63
CA ILE A 184 15.10 -3.05 1.31
C ILE A 184 15.67 -1.96 0.41
N ASN A 185 16.54 -2.34 -0.53
CA ASN A 185 17.29 -1.41 -1.38
C ASN A 185 16.76 -1.37 -2.82
N TYR A 186 15.56 -1.90 -3.05
CA TYR A 186 14.90 -1.80 -4.35
C TYR A 186 14.77 -0.33 -4.78
N THR A 187 15.15 -0.04 -6.01
CA THR A 187 15.02 1.27 -6.65
C THR A 187 14.36 1.15 -8.01
N LYS A 188 13.56 2.13 -8.39
CA LYS A 188 13.00 2.24 -9.74
C LYS A 188 14.12 2.58 -10.73
N LYS A 189 14.04 2.08 -11.96
CA LYS A 189 15.06 2.38 -12.99
C LYS A 189 15.12 3.90 -13.25
N GLY A 190 16.26 4.52 -12.95
CA GLY A 190 16.51 5.95 -13.18
C GLY A 190 15.85 6.89 -12.17
N ILE A 191 15.35 6.38 -11.03
CA ILE A 191 14.88 7.17 -9.89
C ILE A 191 15.36 6.47 -8.62
N ILE A 192 16.17 7.14 -7.80
CA ILE A 192 16.67 6.57 -6.55
C ILE A 192 15.65 6.84 -5.43
N GLN A 193 14.51 6.16 -5.54
CA GLN A 193 13.46 6.16 -4.53
C GLN A 193 13.43 4.77 -3.89
N THR A 194 14.16 4.63 -2.79
CA THR A 194 14.18 3.45 -1.91
C THR A 194 13.06 3.54 -0.87
N ALA A 195 12.82 2.45 -0.13
CA ALA A 195 11.96 2.50 1.05
C ALA A 195 12.45 3.52 2.10
N LEU A 196 13.77 3.64 2.28
CA LEU A 196 14.36 4.63 3.18
C LEU A 196 14.06 6.06 2.71
N ALA A 197 14.22 6.34 1.41
CA ALA A 197 13.89 7.63 0.83
C ALA A 197 12.42 7.99 1.07
N GLU A 198 11.50 7.06 0.80
CA GLU A 198 10.07 7.29 1.04
C GLU A 198 9.78 7.58 2.52
N ALA A 199 10.38 6.81 3.44
CA ALA A 199 10.17 7.03 4.87
C ALA A 199 10.65 8.42 5.34
N LEU A 200 11.77 8.91 4.81
CA LEU A 200 12.30 10.23 5.13
C LEU A 200 11.44 11.35 4.53
N ILE A 201 11.00 11.21 3.28
CA ILE A 201 10.12 12.17 2.60
C ILE A 201 8.77 12.29 3.33
N GLN A 202 8.24 11.17 3.85
CA GLN A 202 7.00 11.13 4.61
C GLN A 202 7.20 11.44 6.11
N GLU A 203 8.42 11.80 6.53
CA GLU A 203 8.79 12.10 7.92
C GLU A 203 8.46 10.99 8.93
N GLN A 204 8.45 9.73 8.48
CA GLN A 204 8.23 8.52 9.29
C GLN A 204 9.58 8.01 9.82
N MET A 205 10.12 8.71 10.83
CA MET A 205 11.46 8.48 11.38
C MET A 205 11.60 7.14 12.08
N ASP A 206 10.52 6.61 12.67
CA ASP A 206 10.48 5.26 13.22
C ASP A 206 10.66 4.17 12.14
N ILE A 207 10.09 4.38 10.95
CA ILE A 207 10.30 3.51 9.79
C ILE A 207 11.70 3.70 9.21
N ALA A 208 12.16 4.95 9.05
CA ALA A 208 13.49 5.24 8.52
C ALA A 208 14.59 4.60 9.39
N LEU A 209 14.49 4.73 10.71
CA LEU A 209 15.39 4.10 11.67
C LEU A 209 15.36 2.57 11.52
N TYR A 210 14.17 1.95 11.51
CA TYR A 210 14.02 0.50 11.33
C TYR A 210 14.67 0.01 10.03
N LEU A 211 14.45 0.70 8.91
CA LEU A 211 15.03 0.32 7.62
C LEU A 211 16.56 0.38 7.64
N ILE A 212 17.14 1.40 8.28
CA ILE A 212 18.60 1.53 8.43
C ILE A 212 19.17 0.44 9.33
N GLU A 213 18.51 0.12 10.45
CA GLU A 213 18.90 -1.01 11.31
C GLU A 213 18.88 -2.35 10.55
N LYS A 214 18.02 -2.46 9.53
CA LYS A 214 17.92 -3.64 8.65
C LYS A 214 18.84 -3.58 7.42
N GLY A 215 19.68 -2.57 7.29
CA GLY A 215 20.68 -2.48 6.22
C GLY A 215 20.24 -1.71 4.97
N ALA A 216 19.30 -0.78 5.11
CA ALA A 216 19.02 0.18 4.05
C ALA A 216 20.26 1.02 3.72
N ASP A 217 20.51 1.21 2.43
CA ASP A 217 21.61 2.00 1.91
C ASP A 217 21.32 3.48 2.06
N TYR A 218 21.98 4.10 3.02
CA TYR A 218 21.90 5.53 3.34
C TYR A 218 22.98 6.37 2.65
N LYS A 219 23.84 5.75 1.82
CA LYS A 219 24.93 6.46 1.12
C LYS A 219 24.55 6.87 -0.29
N LYS A 220 23.59 6.18 -0.90
CA LYS A 220 23.05 6.57 -2.20
C LYS A 220 22.28 7.89 -2.09
N PRO A 221 22.41 8.78 -3.09
CA PRO A 221 21.58 9.97 -3.13
C PRO A 221 20.11 9.59 -3.28
N ILE A 222 19.24 10.47 -2.81
CA ILE A 222 17.78 10.33 -2.86
C ILE A 222 17.26 11.32 -3.91
N THR A 223 16.50 10.83 -4.88
CA THR A 223 15.95 11.69 -5.94
C THR A 223 14.64 12.33 -5.47
N LEU A 224 14.61 13.66 -5.40
CA LEU A 224 13.42 14.49 -5.17
C LEU A 224 12.89 15.09 -6.48
N PHE A 225 11.59 15.33 -6.51
CA PHE A 225 10.90 16.01 -7.61
C PHE A 225 10.36 17.36 -7.13
N VAL A 226 11.18 18.40 -7.23
CA VAL A 226 10.85 19.76 -6.77
C VAL A 226 10.68 20.69 -7.97
N GLY A 227 9.60 21.46 -8.02
CA GLY A 227 9.39 22.51 -9.03
C GLY A 227 9.38 22.03 -10.50
N GLY A 228 9.09 20.75 -10.75
CA GLY A 228 9.16 20.15 -12.10
C GLY A 228 10.57 19.69 -12.53
N GLY A 229 11.58 19.87 -11.67
CA GLY A 229 12.93 19.37 -11.83
C GLY A 229 13.20 18.07 -11.05
N ARG A 230 14.42 17.55 -11.19
CA ARG A 230 14.95 16.43 -10.40
C ARG A 230 16.18 16.91 -9.65
N GLU A 231 16.25 16.58 -8.38
CA GLU A 231 17.39 16.90 -7.51
C GLU A 231 17.78 15.65 -6.72
N ASP A 232 19.08 15.39 -6.64
CA ASP A 232 19.63 14.27 -5.88
C ASP A 232 20.23 14.82 -4.58
N VAL A 233 19.63 14.45 -3.44
CA VAL A 233 20.00 14.95 -2.12
C VAL A 233 20.55 13.84 -1.22
N THR A 234 21.21 14.19 -0.13
CA THR A 234 21.71 13.20 0.84
C THR A 234 20.67 12.85 1.89
N VAL A 235 20.91 11.77 2.64
CA VAL A 235 20.13 11.46 3.85
C VAL A 235 20.20 12.59 4.89
N LEU A 236 21.36 13.25 5.02
CA LEU A 236 21.54 14.35 5.98
C LEU A 236 20.72 15.57 5.58
N TYR A 237 20.68 15.89 4.28
CA TYR A 237 19.86 16.96 3.74
C TYR A 237 18.39 16.78 4.13
N LEU A 238 17.81 15.60 3.85
CA LEU A 238 16.42 15.33 4.23
C LEU A 238 16.19 15.44 5.74
N LEU A 239 17.11 14.91 6.55
CA LEU A 239 17.02 15.07 8.00
C LEU A 239 17.12 16.55 8.43
N ARG A 240 17.86 17.39 7.71
CA ARG A 240 17.93 18.84 7.98
C ARG A 240 16.65 19.56 7.54
N SER A 241 16.00 19.10 6.48
CA SER A 241 14.74 19.67 5.99
C SER A 241 13.48 19.14 6.66
N SER A 242 13.57 18.09 7.49
CA SER A 242 12.46 17.59 8.33
C SER A 242 12.29 18.41 9.62
N ILE A 243 11.50 19.48 9.53
CA ILE A 243 11.17 20.38 10.64
C ILE A 243 10.07 19.74 11.50
N ILE A 244 10.48 19.06 12.57
CA ILE A 244 9.60 18.25 13.44
C ILE A 244 9.53 18.89 14.83
N ASP A 245 8.40 18.72 15.52
CA ASP A 245 8.26 19.04 16.94
C ASP A 245 9.32 18.32 17.79
N LEU A 246 10.17 19.10 18.47
CA LEU A 246 11.34 18.63 19.22
C LEU A 246 10.98 17.72 20.40
N ASP A 247 9.75 17.80 20.91
CA ASP A 247 9.30 16.99 22.03
C ASP A 247 8.57 15.71 21.56
N SER A 248 8.40 15.53 20.24
CA SER A 248 7.72 14.39 19.64
C SER A 248 8.58 13.11 19.62
N GLU A 249 7.90 11.96 19.59
CA GLU A 249 8.58 10.65 19.40
C GLU A 249 9.31 10.58 18.05
N GLN A 250 8.79 11.22 17.01
CA GLN A 250 9.44 11.24 15.70
C GLN A 250 10.77 12.02 15.73
N TYR A 251 10.86 13.12 16.49
CA TYR A 251 12.13 13.81 16.68
C TYR A 251 13.13 12.97 17.49
N LYS A 252 12.69 12.24 18.52
CA LYS A 252 13.58 11.30 19.24
C LYS A 252 14.15 10.24 18.29
N LYS A 253 13.30 9.67 17.43
CA LYS A 253 13.73 8.68 16.41
C LYS A 253 14.65 9.28 15.35
N LYS A 254 14.40 10.54 14.93
CA LYS A 254 15.31 11.30 14.08
C LYS A 254 16.69 11.42 14.73
N MET A 255 16.77 11.73 16.02
CA MET A 255 18.06 11.88 16.71
C MET A 255 18.76 10.54 16.97
N GLU A 256 18.03 9.45 17.19
CA GLU A 256 18.60 8.08 17.17
C GLU A 256 19.23 7.77 15.80
N LEU A 257 18.53 8.12 14.72
CA LEU A 257 19.03 7.98 13.36
C LEU A 257 20.26 8.86 13.09
N VAL A 258 20.26 10.12 13.52
CA VAL A 258 21.42 11.02 13.44
C VAL A 258 22.62 10.44 14.19
N ALA A 259 22.42 9.90 15.39
CA ALA A 259 23.48 9.25 16.17
C ALA A 259 24.05 8.02 15.45
N PHE A 260 23.18 7.20 14.84
CA PHE A 260 23.61 6.09 14.00
C PHE A 260 24.47 6.58 12.84
N LEU A 261 24.02 7.59 12.08
CA LEU A 261 24.77 8.12 10.93
C LEU A 261 26.12 8.71 11.34
N LYS A 262 26.17 9.41 12.48
CA LYS A 262 27.42 9.92 13.08
C LYS A 262 28.41 8.80 13.39
N SER A 263 27.95 7.67 13.92
CA SER A 263 28.79 6.49 14.15
C SER A 263 29.36 5.88 12.86
N LYS A 264 28.77 6.22 11.71
CA LYS A 264 29.21 5.81 10.36
C LYS A 264 29.99 6.90 9.62
N GLY A 265 30.31 8.00 10.29
CA GLY A 265 31.11 9.11 9.75
C GLY A 265 30.31 10.18 9.00
N LEU A 266 28.98 10.15 9.07
CA LEU A 266 28.11 11.19 8.48
C LEU A 266 27.74 12.20 9.56
N ASP A 267 28.19 13.45 9.42
CA ASP A 267 28.08 14.48 10.45
C ASP A 267 26.90 15.42 10.16
N TYR A 268 25.75 15.15 10.79
CA TYR A 268 24.54 15.96 10.69
C TYR A 268 24.78 17.43 11.04
N GLU A 269 25.67 17.70 12.00
CA GLU A 269 25.96 19.07 12.46
C GLU A 269 26.69 19.93 11.43
N LYS A 270 27.29 19.30 10.41
CA LYS A 270 27.95 20.01 9.30
C LYS A 270 27.05 20.21 8.09
N GLU A 271 25.94 19.50 8.01
CA GLU A 271 24.95 19.70 6.94
C GLU A 271 24.24 21.04 7.19
N PRO A 272 24.26 21.97 6.23
CA PRO A 272 23.62 23.27 6.40
C PRO A 272 22.10 23.14 6.50
N ILE A 273 21.47 24.14 7.12
CA ILE A 273 20.03 24.33 7.06
C ILE A 273 19.76 25.38 5.99
N ASP A 274 18.93 25.03 5.00
CA ASP A 274 18.59 25.94 3.90
C ASP A 274 17.82 27.17 4.41
N GLU A 275 17.98 28.32 3.74
CA GLU A 275 17.28 29.55 4.10
C GLU A 275 15.76 29.38 4.07
N ALA A 276 15.25 28.61 3.10
CA ALA A 276 13.84 28.27 3.01
C ALA A 276 13.37 27.48 4.25
N ASP A 277 14.21 26.61 4.80
CA ASP A 277 13.89 25.82 5.99
C ASP A 277 13.91 26.67 7.26
N ILE A 278 14.84 27.63 7.35
CA ILE A 278 14.84 28.64 8.41
C ILE A 278 13.55 29.47 8.36
N GLU A 279 13.08 29.84 7.17
CA GLU A 279 11.81 30.57 7.01
C GLU A 279 10.60 29.70 7.37
N ARG A 280 10.61 28.41 7.01
CA ARG A 280 9.59 27.44 7.45
C ARG A 280 9.57 27.30 8.98
N MET A 281 10.73 27.21 9.64
CA MET A 281 10.82 27.17 11.11
C MET A 281 10.23 28.42 11.75
N LYS A 282 10.54 29.61 11.23
CA LYS A 282 9.95 30.89 11.69
C LYS A 282 8.43 30.89 11.57
N ASN A 283 7.90 30.35 10.48
CA ASN A 283 6.46 30.29 10.25
C ASN A 283 5.75 29.26 11.13
N MET A 284 6.39 28.12 11.41
CA MET A 284 5.83 27.07 12.27
C MET A 284 5.90 27.42 13.76
N TYR A 285 6.94 28.18 14.16
CA TYR A 285 7.25 28.51 15.55
C TYR A 285 7.42 30.03 15.75
N PRO A 286 6.41 30.87 15.40
CA PRO A 286 6.59 32.32 15.31
C PRO A 286 7.05 32.97 16.62
N ASP A 287 6.61 32.45 17.76
CA ASP A 287 6.90 33.01 19.08
C ASP A 287 8.23 32.51 19.69
N ASN A 288 8.80 31.41 19.16
CA ASN A 288 9.97 30.75 19.77
C ASN A 288 10.94 30.10 18.77
N TRP A 289 10.92 30.48 17.49
CA TRP A 289 11.78 29.90 16.45
C TRP A 289 13.28 29.99 16.76
N GLN A 290 13.72 31.02 17.50
CA GLN A 290 15.12 31.16 17.92
C GLN A 290 15.51 30.06 18.91
N GLU A 291 14.64 29.75 19.87
CA GLU A 291 14.86 28.67 20.83
C GLU A 291 14.71 27.30 20.15
N TYR A 292 13.76 27.16 19.21
CA TYR A 292 13.66 25.98 18.36
C TYR A 292 14.98 25.74 17.62
N MET A 293 15.50 26.72 16.88
CA MET A 293 16.74 26.58 16.12
C MET A 293 17.97 26.31 16.99
N LYS A 294 18.00 26.80 18.23
CA LYS A 294 19.10 26.53 19.16
C LYS A 294 19.13 25.07 19.62
N ARG A 295 17.96 24.42 19.67
CA ARG A 295 17.78 23.03 20.06
C ARG A 295 17.81 22.06 18.87
N TYR A 296 17.44 22.53 17.67
CA TYR A 296 17.31 21.77 16.43
C TYR A 296 18.67 21.41 15.80
#